data_AF-A0A958XC19-F1
#
_entry.id   AF-A0A958XC19-F1
#
_cell.length_a   1.000
_cell.length_b   1.000
_cell.length_c   1.000
_cell.angle_alpha   90.00
_cell.angle_beta   90.00
_cell.angle_gamma   90.00
#
_symmetry.space_group_name_H-M   'P 1'
#
loop_
_entity.id
_entity.type
_entity.pdbx_description
1 polymer ?
#
loop_
_entity_poly.entity_id
_entity_poly.type
_entity_poly.pdbx_seq_one_letter_code
_entity_poly.pdbx_strand_id
1 'polypeptide(L)'
;YGDLPFASSLCGSCSDVCPVRIDIHQQLYRWRQVVVKEGGQPLVKRLVLNGSAWMLTRPAVYGFFGKLMRKAMRRLPRRFLYNRFNEWGKGRELPEPPRQSFNEWHQQNRSRS
;
A
#
# COMPACT_ATOMS: atom_id res chain seq x y z
N TYR A 1 -7.59 -22.54 -6.38
CA TYR A 1 -7.61 -22.60 -4.90
C TYR A 1 -6.57 -21.72 -4.20
N GLY A 2 -5.53 -21.20 -4.87
CA GLY A 2 -4.46 -20.40 -4.23
C GLY A 2 -4.85 -19.00 -3.70
N ASP A 3 -5.99 -18.43 -4.11
CA ASP A 3 -6.36 -17.05 -3.73
C ASP A 3 -7.10 -16.93 -2.40
N LEU A 4 -7.69 -18.01 -1.87
CA LEU A 4 -8.51 -17.98 -0.65
C LEU A 4 -7.79 -17.39 0.58
N PRO A 5 -6.50 -17.72 0.85
CA PRO A 5 -5.79 -17.13 1.98
C PRO A 5 -5.61 -15.62 1.87
N PHE A 6 -5.70 -15.05 0.65
CA PHE A 6 -5.50 -13.63 0.38
C PHE A 6 -6.78 -12.79 0.58
N ALA A 7 -7.95 -13.43 0.76
CA ALA A 7 -9.19 -12.73 1.06
C ALA A 7 -9.26 -12.16 2.48
N SER A 8 -8.50 -12.73 3.43
CA SER A 8 -8.41 -12.23 4.81
C SER A 8 -7.54 -10.97 4.92
N SER A 9 -7.88 -10.03 5.79
CA SER A 9 -7.02 -8.89 6.13
C SER A 9 -5.90 -9.22 7.12
N LEU A 10 -5.90 -10.44 7.68
CA LEU A 10 -5.00 -10.87 8.77
C LEU A 10 -5.11 -10.00 10.03
N CYS A 11 -6.30 -9.53 10.39
CA CYS A 11 -6.51 -8.69 11.59
C CYS A 11 -6.42 -9.42 12.94
N GLY A 12 -6.33 -10.75 12.97
CA GLY A 12 -6.19 -11.54 14.21
C GLY A 12 -7.51 -11.85 14.95
N SER A 13 -8.56 -11.05 14.73
CA SER A 13 -9.83 -11.14 15.48
C SER A 13 -10.43 -12.55 15.59
N CYS A 14 -10.39 -13.34 14.50
CA CYS A 14 -10.91 -14.72 14.51
C CYS A 14 -10.18 -15.64 15.50
N SER A 15 -8.88 -15.43 15.71
CA SER A 15 -8.11 -16.21 16.69
C SER A 15 -8.35 -15.73 18.11
N ASP A 16 -8.54 -14.43 18.30
CA ASP A 16 -8.77 -13.84 19.63
C ASP A 16 -10.10 -14.29 20.24
N VAL A 17 -11.15 -14.41 19.42
CA VAL A 17 -12.49 -14.82 19.88
C VAL A 17 -12.68 -16.34 19.93
N CYS A 18 -11.70 -17.11 19.48
CA CYS A 18 -11.86 -18.55 19.32
C CYS A 18 -11.85 -19.28 20.68
N PRO A 19 -12.94 -19.96 21.08
CA PRO A 19 -13.02 -20.62 22.38
C PRO A 19 -12.03 -21.79 22.54
N VAL A 20 -11.64 -22.41 21.43
CA VAL A 20 -10.72 -23.56 21.38
C VAL A 20 -9.30 -23.17 20.96
N ARG A 21 -8.99 -21.87 20.90
CA ARG A 21 -7.65 -21.33 20.62
C ARG A 21 -7.04 -21.78 19.28
N ILE A 22 -7.85 -21.87 18.23
CA ILE A 22 -7.35 -22.12 16.88
C ILE A 22 -6.65 -20.87 16.34
N ASP A 23 -5.39 -21.02 15.98
CA ASP A 23 -4.58 -19.95 15.39
C ASP A 23 -4.82 -19.83 13.87
N ILE A 24 -6.03 -19.43 13.48
CA ILE A 24 -6.40 -19.34 12.07
C ILE A 24 -5.63 -18.24 11.33
N HIS A 25 -5.35 -17.10 11.96
CA HIS A 25 -4.67 -15.99 11.29
C HIS A 25 -3.22 -16.34 10.95
N GLN A 26 -2.47 -17.01 11.85
CA GLN A 26 -1.13 -17.48 11.49
C GLN A 26 -1.16 -18.61 10.47
N GLN A 27 -2.15 -19.51 10.54
CA GLN A 27 -2.31 -20.55 9.52
C GLN A 27 -2.50 -19.94 8.12
N LEU A 28 -3.40 -18.96 7.99
CA LEU A 28 -3.60 -18.24 6.72
C LEU A 28 -2.31 -17.55 6.25
N TYR A 29 -1.55 -16.95 7.16
CA TYR A 29 -0.26 -16.35 6.85
C TYR A 29 0.77 -17.38 6.33
N ARG A 30 0.89 -18.53 7.00
CA ARG A 30 1.76 -19.64 6.54
C ARG A 30 1.32 -20.18 5.18
N TRP A 31 0.01 -20.34 4.96
CA TRP A 31 -0.53 -20.75 3.67
C TRP A 31 -0.21 -19.76 2.56
N ARG A 32 -0.23 -18.44 2.81
CA ARG A 32 0.23 -17.45 1.82
C ARG A 32 1.68 -17.68 1.42
N GLN A 33 2.55 -18.03 2.37
CA GLN A 33 3.96 -18.32 2.07
C GLN A 33 4.12 -19.57 1.21
N VAL A 34 3.34 -20.62 1.48
CA VAL A 34 3.33 -21.85 0.66
C VAL A 34 2.86 -21.53 -0.76
N VAL A 35 1.71 -20.86 -0.92
CA VAL A 35 1.16 -20.49 -2.23
C VAL A 35 2.15 -19.62 -3.04
N VAL A 36 2.83 -18.67 -2.39
CA VAL A 36 3.84 -17.83 -3.05
C VAL A 36 5.05 -18.65 -3.50
N LYS A 37 5.52 -19.61 -2.68
CA LYS A 37 6.66 -20.49 -3.03
C LYS A 37 6.33 -21.42 -4.19
N GLU A 38 5.11 -21.94 -4.23
CA GLU A 38 4.63 -22.84 -5.29
C GLU A 38 4.29 -22.10 -6.60
N GLY A 39 4.53 -20.78 -6.69
CA GLY A 39 4.28 -20.01 -7.91
C GLY A 39 2.81 -19.68 -8.16
N GLY A 40 1.94 -19.84 -7.16
CA GLY A 40 0.50 -19.55 -7.25
C GLY A 40 0.15 -18.05 -7.33
N GLN A 41 1.10 -17.17 -7.62
CA GLN A 41 0.89 -15.72 -7.74
C GLN A 41 1.32 -15.19 -9.11
N PRO A 42 0.52 -14.32 -9.76
CA PRO A 42 0.90 -13.70 -11.04
C PRO A 42 2.22 -12.93 -10.93
N LEU A 43 3.07 -13.05 -11.97
CA LEU A 43 4.39 -12.39 -12.03
C LEU A 43 4.28 -10.88 -11.82
N VAL A 44 3.29 -10.24 -12.44
CA VAL A 44 3.04 -8.79 -12.32
C VAL A 44 2.81 -8.40 -10.86
N LYS A 45 1.99 -9.17 -10.13
CA LYS A 45 1.69 -8.90 -8.72
C LYS A 45 2.94 -9.03 -7.86
N ARG A 46 3.77 -10.05 -8.11
CA ARG A 46 5.06 -10.23 -7.41
C ARG A 46 6.01 -9.07 -7.66
N LEU A 47 6.11 -8.58 -8.90
CA LEU A 47 6.95 -7.43 -9.24
C LEU A 47 6.47 -6.15 -8.55
N VAL A 48 5.17 -5.86 -8.60
CA VAL A 48 4.59 -4.68 -7.95
C VAL A 48 4.84 -4.71 -6.44
N LEU A 49 4.61 -5.86 -5.78
CA LEU A 49 4.80 -6.01 -4.33
C LEU A 49 6.27 -5.90 -3.92
N ASN A 50 7.20 -6.49 -4.67
CA ASN A 50 8.63 -6.37 -4.38
C ASN A 50 9.13 -4.95 -4.62
N GLY A 51 8.65 -4.29 -5.69
CA GLY A 51 8.99 -2.91 -5.99
C GLY A 51 8.48 -1.94 -4.92
N SER A 52 7.24 -2.14 -4.45
CA SER A 52 6.69 -1.33 -3.36
C SER A 52 7.41 -1.61 -2.04
N ALA A 53 7.75 -2.86 -1.71
CA ALA A 53 8.56 -3.18 -0.53
C ALA A 53 9.92 -2.47 -0.58
N TRP A 54 10.63 -2.52 -1.71
CA TRP A 54 11.91 -1.84 -1.90
C TRP A 54 11.82 -0.31 -1.73
N MET A 55 10.75 0.30 -2.24
CA MET A 55 10.53 1.74 -2.13
C MET A 55 10.14 2.16 -0.71
N LEU A 56 9.20 1.44 -0.09
CA LEU A 56 8.64 1.79 1.22
C LEU A 56 9.61 1.53 2.37
N THR A 57 10.51 0.57 2.25
CA THR A 57 11.56 0.29 3.25
C THR A 57 12.71 1.31 3.23
N ARG A 58 12.75 2.21 2.24
CA ARG A 58 13.83 3.20 2.05
C ARG A 58 13.28 4.63 2.22
N PRO A 59 13.38 5.24 3.42
CA PRO A 59 12.78 6.55 3.70
C PRO A 59 13.22 7.67 2.75
N ALA A 60 14.50 7.69 2.36
CA ALA A 60 15.02 8.69 1.43
C ALA A 60 14.40 8.56 0.03
N VAL A 61 14.27 7.33 -0.47
CA VAL A 61 13.66 7.03 -1.78
C VAL A 61 12.18 7.39 -1.75
N TYR A 62 11.45 6.91 -0.74
CA TYR A 62 10.04 7.22 -0.54
C TYR A 62 9.79 8.74 -0.46
N GLY A 63 10.61 9.46 0.31
CA GLY A 63 10.53 10.91 0.45
C GLY A 63 10.77 11.64 -0.87
N PHE A 64 11.80 11.25 -1.62
CA PHE A 64 12.14 11.84 -2.92
C PHE A 64 11.02 11.65 -3.94
N PHE A 65 10.57 10.41 -4.16
CA PHE A 65 9.47 10.11 -5.08
C PHE A 65 8.18 10.78 -4.65
N GLY A 66 7.89 10.84 -3.35
CA GLY A 66 6.74 11.56 -2.83
C GLY A 66 6.76 13.05 -3.18
N LYS A 67 7.91 13.73 -3.02
CA LYS A 67 8.09 15.14 -3.42
C LYS A 67 7.88 15.33 -4.92
N LEU A 68 8.47 14.45 -5.73
CA LEU A 68 8.35 14.49 -7.18
C LEU A 68 6.89 14.33 -7.62
N MET A 69 6.18 13.33 -7.09
CA MET A 69 4.77 13.07 -7.42
C MET A 69 3.85 14.21 -7.00
N ARG A 70 4.05 14.81 -5.81
CA ARG A 70 3.30 16.02 -5.41
C ARG A 70 3.51 17.19 -6.36
N LYS A 71 4.71 17.37 -6.90
CA LYS A 71 5.02 18.43 -7.88
C LYS A 71 4.42 18.10 -9.25
N ALA A 72 4.48 16.83 -9.66
CA ALA A 72 3.90 16.35 -10.92
C ALA A 72 2.38 16.48 -10.93
N MET A 73 1.68 16.01 -9.89
CA MET A 73 0.22 16.10 -9.79
C MET A 73 -0.32 17.53 -9.87
N ARG A 74 0.42 18.52 -9.34
CA ARG A 74 0.06 19.94 -9.44
C ARG A 74 0.18 20.52 -10.85
N ARG A 75 0.98 19.90 -11.72
CA ARG A 75 1.25 20.35 -13.09
C ARG A 75 0.61 19.47 -14.15
N LEU A 76 0.16 18.28 -13.78
CA LEU A 76 -0.40 17.31 -14.72
C LEU A 76 -1.78 17.81 -15.20
N PRO A 77 -2.03 17.84 -16.52
CA PRO A 77 -3.35 18.18 -17.04
C PRO A 77 -4.43 17.22 -16.53
N ARG A 78 -5.66 17.72 -16.29
CA ARG A 78 -6.80 16.93 -15.79
C ARG A 78 -7.04 15.65 -16.60
N ARG A 79 -6.86 15.68 -17.94
CA ARG A 79 -7.00 14.51 -18.82
C ARG A 79 -6.08 13.33 -18.49
N PHE A 80 -4.89 13.60 -17.94
CA PHE A 80 -3.95 12.56 -17.55
C PHE A 80 -4.25 12.02 -16.15
N LEU A 81 -4.84 12.86 -15.28
CA LEU A 81 -5.28 12.44 -13.95
C LEU A 81 -6.58 11.65 -14.02
N TYR A 82 -7.56 12.10 -14.80
CA TYR A 82 -8.87 11.47 -14.94
C TYR A 82 -8.94 10.72 -16.27
N ASN A 83 -8.27 9.56 -16.31
CA ASN A 83 -8.28 8.66 -17.46
C ASN A 83 -8.88 7.29 -17.05
N ARG A 84 -9.04 6.38 -18.02
CA ARG A 84 -9.59 5.04 -17.78
C ARG A 84 -8.82 4.16 -16.79
N PHE A 85 -7.55 4.49 -16.52
CA PHE A 85 -6.69 3.76 -15.59
C PHE A 85 -6.74 4.33 -14.16
N ASN A 86 -7.37 5.50 -13.97
CA ASN A 86 -7.61 6.06 -12.65
C ASN A 86 -9.01 5.69 -12.14
N GLU A 87 -9.11 4.56 -11.44
CA GLU A 87 -10.34 4.14 -10.77
C GLU A 87 -10.78 5.12 -9.67
N TRP A 88 -9.85 5.78 -8.97
CA TRP A 88 -10.19 6.78 -7.94
C TRP A 88 -10.97 7.95 -8.55
N GLY A 89 -10.60 8.37 -9.75
CA GLY A 89 -11.26 9.45 -10.48
C GLY A 89 -12.70 9.15 -10.89
N LYS A 90 -13.17 7.90 -10.77
CA LYS A 90 -14.56 7.52 -11.08
C LYS A 90 -15.45 7.90 -9.90
N GLY A 91 -16.06 9.09 -9.97
CA GLY A 91 -16.99 9.58 -8.96
C GLY A 91 -16.34 10.22 -7.74
N ARG A 92 -15.00 10.39 -7.72
CA ARG A 92 -14.31 11.19 -6.70
C ARG A 92 -13.31 12.13 -7.36
N GLU A 93 -13.30 13.38 -6.90
CA GLU A 93 -12.23 14.31 -7.24
C GLU A 93 -11.00 14.07 -6.36
N LEU A 94 -9.81 14.15 -6.96
CA LEU A 94 -8.55 14.15 -6.22
C LEU A 94 -8.40 15.48 -5.49
N PRO A 95 -8.10 15.47 -4.17
CA PRO A 95 -7.81 16.70 -3.45
C PRO A 95 -6.54 17.35 -4.00
N GLU A 96 -6.42 18.66 -3.80
CA GLU A 96 -5.20 19.38 -4.19
C GLU A 96 -3.98 18.81 -3.44
N PRO A 97 -2.90 18.42 -4.15
CA PRO A 97 -1.73 17.88 -3.50
C PRO A 97 -1.12 18.90 -2.52
N PRO A 98 -0.88 18.51 -1.26
CA PRO A 98 -0.35 19.45 -0.26
C PRO A 98 1.05 19.94 -0.65
N ARG A 99 1.41 21.14 -0.21
CA ARG A 99 2.73 21.76 -0.53
C ARG A 99 3.90 20.93 -0.01
N GLN A 100 3.71 20.31 1.15
CA GLN A 100 4.70 19.47 1.82
C GLN A 100 4.08 18.17 2.33
N SER A 101 4.90 17.14 2.51
CA SER A 101 4.49 15.90 3.17
C SER A 101 4.33 16.10 4.67
N PHE A 102 3.59 15.18 5.30
CA PHE A 102 3.48 15.12 6.75
C PHE A 102 4.86 15.08 7.43
N ASN A 103 5.80 14.27 6.93
CA ASN A 103 7.14 14.17 7.52
C ASN A 103 7.91 15.51 7.46
N GLU A 104 7.80 16.25 6.34
CA GLU A 104 8.43 17.58 6.19
C GLU A 104 7.81 18.59 7.15
N TRP A 105 6.48 18.64 7.22
CA TRP A 105 5.76 19.49 8.17
C TRP A 105 6.15 19.15 9.62
N HIS A 106 6.14 17.86 9.96
CA HIS A 106 6.45 17.39 11.30
C HIS A 106 7.88 17.77 11.71
N GLN A 107 8.87 17.62 10.82
CA GLN A 107 10.26 18.03 11.11
C GLN A 107 10.39 19.55 11.33
N GLN A 108 9.70 20.37 10.53
CA GLN A 108 9.72 21.83 10.69
C GLN A 108 9.02 22.30 11.97
N ASN A 109 7.97 21.60 12.39
CA ASN A 109 7.16 21.99 13.54
C ASN A 109 7.70 21.41 14.86
N ARG A 110 8.47 20.32 14.84
CA ARG A 110 9.06 19.73 16.06
C ARG A 110 10.18 20.57 16.66
N SER A 111 10.84 21.44 15.90
CA SER A 111 11.87 22.36 16.40
C SER A 111 11.31 23.68 16.94
N ARG A 112 9.99 23.85 16.92
CA ARG A 112 9.27 25.02 17.45
C ARG A 112 8.55 24.75 18.77
N SER A 113 8.64 23.53 19.28
CA SER A 113 8.22 23.13 20.63
C SER A 113 9.44 22.91 21.50
#